data_AF-A0A3D3ZA33-F1
#
_entry.id   AF-A0A3D3ZA33-F1
#
_cell.length_a   1.000
_cell.length_b   1.000
_cell.length_c   1.000
_cell.angle_alpha   90.00
_cell.angle_beta   90.00
_cell.angle_gamma   90.00
#
_symmetry.space_group_name_H-M   'P 1'
#
loop_
_entity.id
_entity.type
_entity.pdbx_description
1 polymer ?
#
loop_
_entity_poly.entity_id
_entity_poly.type
_entity_poly.pdbx_seq_one_letter_code
_entity_poly.pdbx_strand_id
1 'polypeptide(L)'
;MLFESGNITPLSIMDIVNTQGDSVYYLVKELPEKIRKAGLATVKAFGVRSRFVHLEFFVLNEDQAGLGKKGDVIGLEVNMRPSGGYTPEMYNYSQETDVYKIWADMVAFDCNTKPIGAHHFCAFYGRRDGRRYKLDDYEIMTKYGSKMVMRGRIPDA
;
A
#
# COMPACT_ATOMS: atom_id res chain seq x y z
N MET A 1 -6.98 -8.76 14.81
CA MET A 1 -6.29 -7.88 13.85
C MET A 1 -5.52 -6.86 14.67
N LEU A 2 -4.20 -6.72 14.45
CA LEU A 2 -3.36 -5.81 15.24
C LEU A 2 -3.11 -4.47 14.53
N PHE A 3 -3.12 -4.48 13.19
CA PHE A 3 -2.87 -3.32 12.35
C PHE A 3 -3.55 -3.53 11.00
N GLU A 4 -4.08 -2.46 10.40
CA GLU A 4 -4.56 -2.46 9.02
C GLU A 4 -4.34 -1.08 8.38
N SER A 5 -4.07 -1.10 7.08
CA SER A 5 -3.95 0.09 6.24
C SER A 5 -4.29 -0.30 4.80
N GLY A 6 -4.52 0.68 3.94
CA GLY A 6 -4.74 0.45 2.52
C GLY A 6 -4.20 1.60 1.68
N ASN A 7 -3.95 1.29 0.41
CA ASN A 7 -3.53 2.25 -0.58
C ASN A 7 -4.50 2.27 -1.76
N ILE A 8 -4.48 3.40 -2.47
CA ILE A 8 -5.09 3.52 -3.80
C ILE A 8 -3.95 3.60 -4.81
N THR A 9 -4.01 2.71 -5.80
CA THR A 9 -3.14 2.74 -6.98
C THR A 9 -4.01 3.21 -8.15
N PRO A 10 -3.92 4.50 -8.54
CA PRO A 10 -4.85 5.11 -9.50
C PRO A 10 -4.63 4.64 -10.95
N LEU A 11 -3.47 4.05 -11.23
CA LEU A 11 -3.12 3.51 -12.54
C LEU A 11 -3.04 1.99 -12.45
N SER A 12 -3.45 1.29 -13.50
CA SER A 12 -3.28 -0.16 -13.59
C SER A 12 -1.81 -0.51 -13.46
N ILE A 13 -1.48 -1.38 -12.49
CA ILE A 13 -0.11 -1.88 -12.31
C ILE A 13 0.38 -2.56 -13.59
N MET A 14 -0.51 -3.29 -14.27
CA MET A 14 -0.21 -3.93 -15.54
C MET A 14 0.15 -2.89 -16.62
N ASP A 15 -0.58 -1.77 -16.70
CA ASP A 15 -0.27 -0.70 -17.66
C ASP A 15 1.06 -0.01 -17.34
N ILE A 16 1.33 0.25 -16.05
CA ILE A 16 2.62 0.79 -15.60
C ILE A 16 3.77 -0.12 -16.04
N VAL A 17 3.63 -1.44 -15.88
CA VAL A 17 4.66 -2.40 -16.30
C VAL A 17 4.80 -2.41 -17.82
N ASN A 18 3.70 -2.58 -18.55
CA ASN A 18 3.70 -2.74 -20.01
C ASN A 18 4.20 -1.48 -20.74
N THR A 19 3.90 -0.29 -20.21
CA THR A 19 4.31 0.99 -20.81
C THR A 19 5.60 1.55 -20.23
N GLN A 20 6.26 0.79 -19.34
CA GLN A 20 7.40 1.26 -18.54
C GLN A 20 7.11 2.61 -17.86
N GLY A 21 5.88 2.77 -17.37
CA GLY A 21 5.39 3.96 -16.68
C GLY A 21 6.01 4.15 -15.29
N ASP A 22 5.72 5.32 -14.72
CA ASP A 22 6.04 5.65 -13.34
C ASP A 22 5.10 4.90 -12.38
N SER A 23 5.59 4.58 -11.19
CA SER A 23 4.76 3.98 -10.14
C SER A 23 4.28 5.06 -9.18
N VAL A 24 2.96 5.16 -9.02
CA VAL A 24 2.32 6.15 -8.14
C VAL A 24 1.21 5.47 -7.37
N TYR A 25 1.20 5.66 -6.05
CA TYR A 25 0.11 5.23 -5.18
C TYR A 25 0.18 6.02 -3.88
N TYR A 26 -0.90 5.99 -3.09
CA TYR A 26 -0.91 6.65 -1.79
C TYR A 26 -1.72 5.86 -0.77
N LEU A 27 -1.28 5.91 0.48
CA LEU A 27 -2.04 5.39 1.61
C LEU A 27 -3.18 6.34 1.93
N VAL A 28 -4.36 5.76 2.14
CA VAL A 28 -5.53 6.50 2.62
C VAL A 28 -5.46 6.63 4.13
N LYS A 29 -6.00 7.73 4.65
CA LYS A 29 -6.13 7.93 6.10
C LYS A 29 -7.08 6.91 6.74
N GLU A 30 -8.19 6.65 6.07
CA GLU A 30 -9.23 5.71 6.49
C GLU A 30 -9.44 4.66 5.41
N LEU A 31 -9.42 3.39 5.80
CA LEU A 31 -9.66 2.28 4.88
C LEU A 31 -11.16 2.24 4.51
N PRO A 32 -11.52 2.24 3.23
CA PRO A 32 -12.92 2.15 2.84
C PRO A 32 -13.56 0.86 3.37
N GLU A 33 -14.71 0.98 4.03
CA GLU A 33 -15.36 -0.13 4.74
C GLU A 33 -15.64 -1.35 3.83
N LYS A 34 -15.99 -1.12 2.56
CA LYS A 34 -16.18 -2.21 1.58
C LYS A 34 -14.89 -3.03 1.37
N ILE A 35 -13.75 -2.35 1.29
CA ILE A 35 -12.43 -2.99 1.14
C ILE A 35 -12.05 -3.71 2.42
N ARG A 36 -12.26 -3.08 3.58
CA ARG A 36 -12.04 -3.70 4.89
C ARG A 36 -12.81 -5.02 5.03
N LYS A 37 -14.11 -5.01 4.71
CA LYS A 37 -14.96 -6.22 4.74
C LYS A 37 -14.46 -7.32 3.81
N ALA A 38 -14.11 -6.97 2.56
CA ALA A 38 -13.55 -7.93 1.61
C ALA A 38 -12.22 -8.53 2.10
N GLY A 39 -11.34 -7.70 2.66
CA GLY A 39 -10.08 -8.13 3.26
C GLY A 39 -10.26 -9.09 4.42
N LEU A 40 -11.11 -8.75 5.39
CA LEU A 40 -11.39 -9.61 6.55
C LEU A 40 -12.05 -10.93 6.14
N ALA A 41 -12.98 -10.91 5.18
CA ALA A 41 -13.59 -12.12 4.64
C ALA A 41 -12.55 -13.02 3.95
N THR A 42 -11.62 -12.43 3.19
CA THR A 42 -10.52 -13.14 2.52
C THR A 42 -9.59 -13.80 3.54
N VAL A 43 -9.11 -13.04 4.54
CA VAL A 43 -8.25 -13.57 5.63
C VAL A 43 -8.92 -14.76 6.33
N LYS A 44 -10.22 -14.65 6.63
CA LYS A 44 -11.00 -15.72 7.24
C LYS A 44 -11.10 -16.96 6.33
N ALA A 45 -11.41 -16.76 5.05
CA ALA A 45 -11.59 -17.86 4.09
C ALA A 45 -10.30 -18.67 3.88
N PHE A 46 -9.15 -18.00 3.85
CA PHE A 46 -7.84 -18.65 3.73
C PHE A 46 -7.28 -19.19 5.05
N GLY A 47 -7.98 -18.98 6.18
CA GLY A 47 -7.55 -19.47 7.49
C GLY A 47 -6.22 -18.88 7.97
N VAL A 48 -5.89 -17.66 7.54
CA VAL A 48 -4.58 -17.06 7.78
C VAL A 48 -4.42 -16.67 9.25
N ARG A 49 -3.25 -16.97 9.82
CA ARG A 49 -2.90 -16.63 11.21
C ARG A 49 -1.48 -16.09 11.32
N SER A 50 -1.30 -15.19 12.29
CA SER A 50 0.00 -14.72 12.82
C SER A 50 1.03 -14.33 11.77
N ARG A 51 0.65 -13.50 10.78
CA ARG A 51 1.56 -13.00 9.75
C ARG A 51 1.08 -11.71 9.11
N PHE A 52 1.97 -11.06 8.36
CA PHE A 52 1.58 -10.06 7.37
C PHE A 52 0.74 -10.67 6.25
N VAL A 53 -0.22 -9.87 5.78
CA VAL A 53 -1.01 -10.16 4.58
C VAL A 53 -1.03 -8.91 3.70
N HIS A 54 -0.94 -9.12 2.40
CA HIS A 54 -1.10 -8.11 1.37
C HIS A 54 -2.20 -8.60 0.43
N LEU A 55 -3.24 -7.78 0.26
CA LEU A 55 -4.41 -8.13 -0.52
C LEU A 55 -4.66 -7.02 -1.52
N GLU A 56 -4.88 -7.39 -2.77
CA GLU A 56 -5.23 -6.44 -3.83
C GLU A 56 -6.65 -6.70 -4.31
N PHE A 57 -7.38 -5.61 -4.55
CA PHE A 57 -8.75 -5.65 -5.04
C PHE A 57 -8.92 -4.62 -6.15
N PHE A 58 -9.76 -4.95 -7.12
CA PHE A 58 -10.34 -3.98 -8.04
C PHE A 58 -11.66 -3.45 -7.48
N VAL A 59 -11.93 -2.17 -7.73
CA VAL A 59 -13.27 -1.61 -7.64
C VAL A 59 -13.75 -1.35 -9.06
N LEU A 60 -14.84 -2.00 -9.48
CA LEU A 60 -15.34 -1.87 -10.84
C LEU A 60 -15.85 -0.45 -11.10
N ASN A 61 -15.40 0.19 -12.17
CA ASN A 61 -15.82 1.55 -12.53
C ASN A 61 -17.11 1.59 -13.36
N GLU A 62 -17.52 0.43 -13.90
CA GLU A 62 -18.72 0.21 -14.70
C GLU A 62 -19.20 -1.23 -14.51
N ASP A 63 -20.40 -1.54 -15.00
CA ASP A 63 -20.92 -2.90 -14.99
C ASP A 63 -20.09 -3.78 -15.94
N GLN A 64 -19.65 -4.94 -15.45
CA GLN A 64 -18.84 -5.90 -16.20
C GLN A 64 -19.61 -7.21 -16.30
N ALA A 65 -20.03 -7.55 -17.53
CA ALA A 65 -20.81 -8.75 -17.80
C ALA A 65 -20.07 -10.01 -17.30
N GLY A 66 -20.75 -10.80 -16.46
CA GLY A 66 -20.20 -12.01 -15.86
C GLY A 66 -19.26 -11.80 -14.67
N LEU A 67 -18.95 -10.56 -14.30
CA LEU A 67 -18.03 -10.26 -13.19
C LEU A 67 -18.71 -9.50 -12.05
N GLY A 68 -19.47 -8.45 -12.34
CA GLY A 68 -20.11 -7.64 -11.30
C GLY A 68 -20.65 -6.31 -11.83
N LYS A 69 -21.17 -5.50 -10.92
CA LYS A 69 -21.68 -4.16 -11.20
C LYS A 69 -20.67 -3.08 -10.82
N LYS A 70 -20.88 -1.87 -11.33
CA LYS A 70 -20.12 -0.68 -10.92
C LYS A 70 -20.10 -0.56 -9.38
N GLY A 71 -18.90 -0.42 -8.83
CA GLY A 71 -18.65 -0.27 -7.41
C GLY A 71 -18.53 -1.58 -6.63
N ASP A 72 -18.63 -2.73 -7.30
CA ASP A 72 -18.31 -4.03 -6.71
C ASP A 72 -16.80 -4.17 -6.52
N VAL A 73 -16.43 -4.87 -5.45
CA VAL A 73 -15.04 -5.16 -5.06
C VAL A 73 -14.71 -6.58 -5.51
N ILE A 74 -13.73 -6.71 -6.39
CA ILE A 74 -13.28 -7.99 -6.96
C ILE A 74 -11.86 -8.29 -6.46
N GLY A 75 -11.62 -9.50 -5.97
CA GLY A 75 -10.28 -9.93 -5.57
C GLY A 75 -9.33 -10.01 -6.76
N LEU A 76 -8.15 -9.40 -6.63
CA LEU A 76 -7.07 -9.48 -7.61
C LEU A 76 -5.97 -10.41 -7.11
N GLU A 77 -5.48 -10.18 -5.88
CA GLU A 77 -4.32 -10.88 -5.35
C GLU A 77 -4.47 -11.17 -3.86
N VAL A 78 -3.99 -12.33 -3.44
CA VAL A 78 -3.88 -12.73 -2.03
C VAL A 78 -2.44 -13.16 -1.76
N ASN A 79 -1.72 -12.38 -0.95
CA ASN A 79 -0.33 -12.62 -0.59
C ASN A 79 -0.15 -12.71 0.92
N MET A 80 0.59 -13.74 1.37
CA MET A 80 0.83 -14.03 2.79
C MET A 80 2.15 -13.43 3.29
N ARG A 81 2.46 -12.23 2.80
CA ARG A 81 3.70 -11.48 3.03
C ARG A 81 3.40 -9.98 3.15
N PRO A 82 4.33 -9.16 3.66
CA PRO A 82 4.19 -7.70 3.58
C PRO A 82 4.01 -7.22 2.14
N SER A 83 3.37 -6.07 1.99
CA SER A 83 3.32 -5.36 0.72
C SER A 83 4.75 -5.06 0.23
N GLY A 84 4.93 -5.06 -1.10
CA GLY A 84 6.24 -4.87 -1.70
C GLY A 84 6.75 -3.42 -1.63
N GLY A 85 8.02 -3.24 -2.01
CA GLY A 85 8.66 -1.94 -2.05
C GLY A 85 8.77 -1.29 -0.67
N TYR A 86 8.64 0.04 -0.62
CA TYR A 86 8.68 0.81 0.63
C TYR A 86 7.33 0.94 1.32
N THR A 87 6.31 0.21 0.89
CA THR A 87 4.96 0.31 1.46
C THR A 87 4.91 0.02 2.97
N PRO A 88 5.67 -0.95 3.52
CA PRO A 88 5.77 -1.11 4.98
C PRO A 88 6.30 0.13 5.71
N GLU A 89 7.29 0.83 5.14
CA GLU A 89 7.78 2.10 5.70
C GLU A 89 6.73 3.20 5.59
N MET A 90 5.97 3.25 4.49
CA MET A 90 4.85 4.17 4.36
C MET A 90 3.80 3.94 5.46
N TYR A 91 3.56 2.69 5.90
CA TYR A 91 2.69 2.43 7.04
C TYR A 91 3.23 3.06 8.33
N ASN A 92 4.54 2.93 8.58
CA ASN A 92 5.20 3.56 9.73
C ASN A 92 5.02 5.08 9.73
N TYR A 93 5.25 5.74 8.59
CA TYR A 93 5.07 7.18 8.45
C TYR A 93 3.60 7.62 8.53
N SER A 94 2.70 6.87 7.91
CA SER A 94 1.28 7.24 7.83
C SER A 94 0.53 7.04 9.14
N GLN A 95 0.98 6.14 10.02
CA GLN A 95 0.29 5.82 11.28
C GLN A 95 1.16 6.01 12.52
N GLU A 96 2.31 6.69 12.37
CA GLU A 96 3.26 7.01 13.46
C GLU A 96 3.60 5.76 14.31
N THR A 97 3.87 4.64 13.64
CA THR A 97 4.02 3.33 14.27
C THR A 97 5.23 2.56 13.74
N ASP A 98 5.36 1.28 14.10
CA ASP A 98 6.38 0.36 13.59
C ASP A 98 5.73 -1.00 13.31
N VAL A 99 5.39 -1.25 12.06
CA VAL A 99 4.70 -2.49 11.64
C VAL A 99 5.56 -3.74 11.83
N TYR A 100 6.89 -3.61 11.75
CA TYR A 100 7.79 -4.74 11.97
C TYR A 100 7.85 -5.11 13.45
N LYS A 101 7.87 -4.12 14.34
CA LYS A 101 7.76 -4.35 15.79
C LYS A 101 6.41 -4.96 16.16
N ILE A 102 5.30 -4.46 15.59
CA ILE A 102 3.96 -5.05 15.78
C ILE A 102 3.98 -6.53 15.39
N TRP A 103 4.55 -6.85 14.23
CA TRP A 103 4.66 -8.24 13.77
C TRP A 103 5.58 -9.09 14.66
N ALA A 104 6.74 -8.57 15.07
CA ALA A 104 7.67 -9.27 15.94
C ALA A 104 7.03 -9.59 17.30
N ASP A 105 6.30 -8.64 17.89
CA ASP A 105 5.59 -8.84 19.17
C ASP A 105 4.49 -9.88 19.05
N MET A 106 3.75 -9.87 17.95
CA MET A 106 2.72 -10.87 17.70
C MET A 106 3.34 -12.27 17.60
N VAL A 107 4.47 -12.40 16.90
CA VAL A 107 5.14 -13.70 16.74
C VAL A 107 5.75 -14.20 18.04
N ALA A 108 6.40 -13.31 18.80
CA ALA A 108 7.13 -13.69 20.01
C ALA A 108 6.23 -13.80 21.26
N PHE A 109 5.18 -12.99 21.36
CA PHE A 109 4.42 -12.78 22.60
C PHE A 109 2.89 -12.75 22.41
N ASP A 110 2.39 -12.95 21.18
CA ASP A 110 0.95 -12.86 20.84
C ASP A 110 0.30 -11.53 21.28
N CYS A 111 1.07 -10.43 21.22
CA CYS A 111 0.61 -9.11 21.60
C CYS A 111 1.13 -8.01 20.65
N ASN A 112 0.72 -6.77 20.91
CA ASN A 112 1.31 -5.60 20.29
C ASN A 112 1.72 -4.61 21.40
N THR A 113 3.00 -4.24 21.47
CA THR A 113 3.47 -3.22 22.42
C THR A 113 3.72 -1.86 21.78
N LYS A 114 3.48 -1.71 20.48
CA LYS A 114 3.68 -0.47 19.73
C LYS A 114 2.33 0.25 19.54
N PRO A 115 2.18 1.50 20.02
CA PRO A 115 0.98 2.27 19.77
C PRO A 115 0.85 2.65 18.29
N ILE A 116 -0.39 2.88 17.88
CA ILE A 116 -0.74 3.52 16.60
C ILE A 116 -1.04 4.98 16.92
N GLY A 117 -0.34 5.90 16.23
CA GLY A 117 -0.46 7.34 16.45
C GLY A 117 -1.46 7.99 15.50
N ALA A 118 -1.16 9.21 15.05
CA ALA A 118 -2.03 9.92 14.13
C ALA A 118 -1.99 9.32 12.72
N HIS A 119 -3.14 9.30 12.06
CA HIS A 119 -3.27 8.83 10.69
C HIS A 119 -3.08 9.98 9.68
N HIS A 120 -2.23 9.74 8.69
CA HIS A 120 -1.83 10.68 7.64
C HIS A 120 -1.98 10.03 6.26
N PHE A 121 -2.13 10.86 5.24
CA PHE A 121 -1.87 10.41 3.88
C PHE A 121 -0.37 10.24 3.68
N CYS A 122 0.04 9.20 2.97
CA CYS A 122 1.43 9.00 2.57
C CYS A 122 1.48 8.61 1.10
N ALA A 123 2.12 9.44 0.27
CA ALA A 123 2.20 9.21 -1.18
C ALA A 123 3.56 8.63 -1.57
N PHE A 124 3.54 7.69 -2.50
CA PHE A 124 4.70 7.16 -3.17
C PHE A 124 4.73 7.66 -4.62
N TYR A 125 5.92 8.07 -5.05
CA TYR A 125 6.18 8.43 -6.43
C TYR A 125 7.54 7.88 -6.87
N GLY A 126 7.51 6.85 -7.72
CA GLY A 126 8.68 6.21 -8.31
C GLY A 126 8.92 6.67 -9.74
N ARG A 127 10.08 7.25 -9.99
CA ARG A 127 10.55 7.65 -11.33
C ARG A 127 11.36 6.53 -11.97
N ARG A 128 11.20 6.36 -13.28
CA ARG A 128 11.94 5.43 -14.13
C ARG A 128 13.22 6.08 -14.66
N ASP A 129 14.25 5.26 -14.82
CA ASP A 129 15.46 5.69 -15.53
C ASP A 129 15.20 5.94 -17.01
N GLY A 130 16.09 6.72 -17.63
CA GLY A 130 16.02 7.02 -19.06
C GLY A 130 14.92 8.02 -19.44
N ARG A 131 14.09 8.47 -18.49
CA ARG A 131 13.09 9.52 -18.70
C ARG A 131 13.62 10.88 -18.23
N ARG A 132 13.41 11.91 -19.06
CA ARG A 132 13.67 13.30 -18.66
C ARG A 132 12.43 13.88 -18.00
N TYR A 133 12.47 14.02 -16.68
CA TYR A 133 11.41 14.67 -15.91
C TYR A 133 11.51 16.19 -15.98
N LYS A 134 10.38 16.86 -15.76
CA LYS A 134 10.31 18.34 -15.74
C LYS A 134 11.16 18.95 -14.61
N LEU A 135 11.17 18.28 -13.46
CA LEU A 135 11.96 18.69 -12.29
C LEU A 135 12.96 17.58 -11.97
N ASP A 136 14.20 17.98 -11.70
CA ASP A 136 15.22 17.07 -11.20
C ASP A 136 15.11 16.84 -9.67
N ASP A 137 15.99 16.01 -9.14
CA ASP A 137 16.03 15.64 -7.73
C ASP A 137 16.28 16.83 -6.81
N TYR A 138 17.10 17.78 -7.24
CA TYR A 138 17.43 18.97 -6.47
C TYR A 138 16.24 19.92 -6.43
N GLU A 139 15.59 20.16 -7.57
CA GLU A 139 14.39 20.99 -7.68
C GLU A 139 13.22 20.42 -6.86
N ILE A 140 13.01 19.10 -6.93
CA ILE A 140 11.99 18.41 -6.12
C ILE A 140 12.26 18.59 -4.63
N MET A 141 13.50 18.39 -4.17
CA MET A 141 13.84 18.55 -2.75
C MET A 141 13.81 20.00 -2.31
N THR A 142 14.20 20.94 -3.16
CA THR A 142 14.11 22.38 -2.86
C THR A 142 12.66 22.80 -2.68
N LYS A 143 11.75 22.29 -3.52
CA LYS A 143 10.33 22.68 -3.50
C LYS A 143 9.49 21.91 -2.48
N TYR A 144 9.76 20.62 -2.31
CA TYR A 144 8.90 19.71 -1.55
C TYR A 144 9.62 18.97 -0.41
N GLY A 145 10.92 19.22 -0.19
CA GLY A 145 11.74 18.45 0.76
C GLY A 145 11.22 18.46 2.20
N SER A 146 10.57 19.55 2.62
CA SER A 146 9.92 19.63 3.95
C SER A 146 8.72 18.70 4.13
N LYS A 147 8.25 18.07 3.04
CA LYS A 147 7.16 17.08 3.03
C LYS A 147 7.66 15.66 2.71
N MET A 148 8.95 15.48 2.47
CA MET A 148 9.54 14.18 2.14
C MET A 148 9.91 13.45 3.43
N VAL A 149 9.32 12.28 3.65
CA VAL A 149 9.67 11.39 4.76
C VAL A 149 10.72 10.35 4.37
N MET A 150 10.85 10.08 3.07
CA MET A 150 11.83 9.15 2.53
C MET A 150 12.15 9.51 1.08
N ARG A 151 13.43 9.37 0.69
CA ARG A 151 13.90 9.46 -0.68
C ARG A 151 15.08 8.51 -0.86
N GLY A 152 15.10 7.78 -1.97
CA GLY A 152 16.23 6.92 -2.31
C GLY A 152 16.07 6.30 -3.68
N ARG A 153 17.14 5.63 -4.11
CA ARG A 153 17.11 4.73 -5.27
C ARG A 153 16.35 3.48 -4.87
N ILE A 154 15.37 3.07 -5.67
CA ILE A 154 14.73 1.77 -5.51
C ILE A 154 15.81 0.71 -5.82
N PRO A 155 16.05 -0.27 -4.92
CA PRO A 155 17.02 -1.33 -5.16
C PRO A 155 16.70 -2.10 -6.44
N ASP A 156 17.74 -2.63 -7.07
CA ASP A 156 17.57 -3.56 -8.17
C ASP A 156 16.87 -4.84 -7.67
N ALA A 157 16.05 -5.45 -8.54
CA ALA A 157 15.25 -6.63 -8.23
C ALA A 157 16.07 -7.93 -8.27
#